data_AF-A0A0G1MQ30-F1
#
_entry.id   AF-A0A0G1MQ30-F1
#
_cell.length_a   1.000
_cell.length_b   1.000
_cell.length_c   1.000
_cell.angle_alpha   90.00
_cell.angle_beta   90.00
_cell.angle_gamma   90.00
#
_symmetry.space_group_name_H-M   'P 1'
#
loop_
_entity.id
_entity.type
_entity.pdbx_description
1 polymer ?
#
loop_
_entity_poly.entity_id
_entity_poly.type
_entity_poly.pdbx_seq_one_letter_code
_entity_poly.pdbx_strand_id
1 'polypeptide(L)'
;MSAKYDHTKIEKKWQDQWKKENLYVADLDTSGEPFYNLWMFPYPSAEGLHAGHAFASTGSDIYGRFMRMRGKEVFQPIGYDSFGIHSENYAIKINEKPQEVVKRTTGHYEEQMRSLGHGYDWTRTATTSDPDYYRWTQWLFLKMFEAGLAYKKKATVNFCPSCKTVLADEQVMTPKQAGKEPRNALGEVVTDSEDLKVCERCGTIVEKKDLDQWFFKITKYADRLLDGLENIEWSERVAAAQRNWIGKSEGMTINFKKENGESLPVYTTRPDTLNAVTFIAISDEKLYNEARTEKVGEFTGEYAIDPLSGKKLPVWKLSFEGLACKPSEILGSPDPDG
;
A
#
# COMPACT_ATOMS: atom_id res chain seq x y z
N MET A 1 -11.98 -0.32 51.92
CA MET A 1 -11.08 -0.31 50.76
C MET A 1 -9.67 -0.63 51.23
N SER A 2 -8.92 -1.45 50.48
CA SER A 2 -7.48 -1.64 50.72
C SER A 2 -6.75 -0.30 50.59
N ALA A 3 -5.77 0.00 51.44
CA ALA A 3 -5.00 1.24 51.38
C ALA A 3 -4.07 1.33 50.14
N LYS A 4 -3.85 0.22 49.43
CA LYS A 4 -3.02 0.15 48.23
C LYS A 4 -3.80 -0.46 47.06
N TYR A 5 -3.70 0.18 45.89
CA TYR A 5 -4.22 -0.33 44.62
C TYR A 5 -3.47 -1.62 44.23
N ASP A 6 -4.22 -2.71 44.03
CA ASP A 6 -3.72 -4.01 43.60
C ASP A 6 -4.33 -4.32 42.23
N HIS A 7 -3.59 -3.95 41.18
CA HIS A 7 -4.05 -4.06 39.81
C HIS A 7 -4.32 -5.53 39.42
N THR A 8 -3.51 -6.47 39.90
CA THR A 8 -3.65 -7.91 39.59
C THR A 8 -5.00 -8.48 40.01
N LYS A 9 -5.58 -7.96 41.11
CA LYS A 9 -6.91 -8.36 41.58
C LYS A 9 -8.03 -7.53 40.95
N ILE A 10 -7.81 -6.22 40.82
CA ILE A 10 -8.85 -5.29 40.38
C ILE A 10 -9.14 -5.43 38.88
N GLU A 11 -8.09 -5.51 38.05
CA GLU A 11 -8.23 -5.65 36.59
C GLU A 11 -8.98 -6.94 36.24
N LYS A 12 -8.50 -8.06 36.78
CA LYS A 12 -9.12 -9.37 36.57
C LYS A 12 -10.59 -9.40 37.02
N LYS A 13 -10.89 -8.85 38.20
CA LYS A 13 -12.26 -8.77 38.72
C LYS A 13 -13.19 -8.06 37.73
N TRP A 14 -12.78 -6.90 37.20
CA TRP A 14 -13.62 -6.13 36.29
C TRP A 14 -13.73 -6.78 34.90
N GLN A 15 -12.63 -7.33 34.37
CA GLN A 15 -12.66 -8.11 33.13
C GLN A 15 -13.63 -9.30 33.21
N ASP A 16 -13.58 -10.05 34.30
CA ASP A 16 -14.48 -11.18 34.55
C ASP A 16 -15.95 -10.72 34.67
N GLN A 17 -16.20 -9.58 35.33
CA GLN A 17 -17.55 -8.99 35.45
C GLN A 17 -18.10 -8.56 34.08
N TRP A 18 -17.32 -7.81 33.29
CA TRP A 18 -17.75 -7.35 31.97
C TRP A 18 -18.04 -8.51 31.02
N LYS A 19 -17.23 -9.58 31.09
CA LYS A 19 -17.47 -10.80 30.33
C LYS A 19 -18.77 -11.49 30.76
N LYS A 20 -19.01 -11.60 32.08
CA LYS A 20 -20.23 -12.21 32.62
C LYS A 20 -21.50 -11.44 32.21
N GLU A 21 -21.42 -10.13 32.15
CA GLU A 21 -22.52 -9.25 31.76
C GLU A 21 -22.66 -9.12 30.24
N ASN A 22 -21.77 -9.72 29.45
CA ASN A 22 -21.66 -9.51 28.00
C ASN A 22 -21.59 -8.02 27.61
N LEU A 23 -20.97 -7.18 28.45
CA LEU A 23 -21.03 -5.72 28.36
C LEU A 23 -20.57 -5.16 27.00
N TYR A 24 -19.64 -5.84 26.34
CA TYR A 24 -19.06 -5.43 25.05
C TYR A 24 -19.52 -6.26 23.86
N VAL A 25 -20.48 -7.17 24.06
CA VAL A 25 -21.13 -7.86 22.93
C VAL A 25 -22.18 -6.90 22.38
N ALA A 26 -22.05 -6.51 21.12
CA ALA A 26 -22.93 -5.52 20.53
C ALA A 26 -24.26 -6.16 20.11
N ASP A 27 -25.37 -5.48 20.38
CA ASP A 27 -26.67 -5.82 19.80
C ASP A 27 -26.76 -5.23 18.39
N LEU A 28 -26.55 -6.06 17.36
CA LEU A 28 -26.58 -5.62 15.97
C LEU A 28 -28.00 -5.41 15.43
N ASP A 29 -29.02 -5.91 16.13
CA ASP A 29 -30.44 -5.74 15.78
C ASP A 29 -31.08 -4.59 16.59
N THR A 30 -30.26 -3.76 17.24
CA THR A 30 -30.71 -2.64 18.07
C THR A 30 -31.53 -1.62 17.28
N SER A 31 -32.47 -0.97 17.99
CA SER A 31 -33.14 0.25 17.51
C SER A 31 -32.43 1.54 17.96
N GLY A 32 -31.35 1.42 18.75
CA GLY A 32 -30.52 2.53 19.22
C GLY A 32 -29.62 3.11 18.12
N GLU A 33 -28.79 4.09 18.50
CA GLU A 33 -27.83 4.70 17.56
C GLU A 33 -26.58 3.81 17.44
N PRO A 34 -26.34 3.14 16.29
CA PRO A 34 -25.18 2.26 16.14
C PRO A 34 -23.89 3.05 16.02
N PHE A 35 -22.79 2.48 16.51
CA PHE A 35 -21.46 3.06 16.37
C PHE A 35 -20.41 1.98 16.13
N TYR A 36 -19.83 1.97 14.93
CA TYR A 36 -18.75 1.05 14.59
C TYR A 36 -17.39 1.67 14.94
N ASN A 37 -16.75 1.14 15.99
CA ASN A 37 -15.40 1.52 16.39
C ASN A 37 -14.39 0.46 15.94
N LEU A 38 -13.48 0.80 15.04
CA LEU A 38 -12.51 -0.15 14.49
C LEU A 38 -11.08 0.35 14.69
N TRP A 39 -10.25 -0.51 15.29
CA TRP A 39 -8.80 -0.40 15.24
C TRP A 39 -8.27 -1.38 14.20
N MET A 40 -7.23 -0.98 13.45
CA MET A 40 -6.57 -1.86 12.49
C MET A 40 -6.04 -3.09 13.22
N PHE A 41 -6.64 -4.24 12.94
CA PHE A 41 -6.32 -5.51 13.57
C PHE A 41 -4.85 -5.94 13.37
N PRO A 42 -4.24 -6.65 14.33
CA PRO A 42 -2.81 -6.92 14.33
C PRO A 42 -2.43 -8.05 13.38
N TYR A 43 -1.18 -7.99 12.91
CA TYR A 43 -0.49 -9.13 12.32
C TYR A 43 0.06 -10.03 13.44
N PRO A 44 -0.32 -11.32 13.53
CA PRO A 44 0.25 -12.26 14.51
C PRO A 44 1.63 -12.75 14.06
N SER A 45 2.50 -11.82 13.67
CA SER A 45 3.78 -12.04 12.98
C SER A 45 5.00 -12.15 13.90
N ALA A 46 4.77 -12.26 15.20
CA ALA A 46 5.80 -12.40 16.23
C ALA A 46 5.24 -13.22 17.41
N GLU A 47 6.08 -13.49 18.42
CA GLU A 47 5.65 -14.21 19.63
C GLU A 47 4.49 -13.53 20.36
N GLY A 48 4.36 -12.20 20.33
CA GLY A 48 3.32 -11.46 21.05
C GLY A 48 3.21 -10.00 20.65
N LEU A 49 2.33 -9.27 21.33
CA LEU A 49 2.12 -7.83 21.20
C LEU A 49 3.37 -7.04 21.59
N HIS A 50 3.65 -5.97 20.84
CA HIS A 50 4.61 -4.94 21.23
C HIS A 50 3.89 -3.69 21.77
N ALA A 51 4.64 -2.78 22.41
CA ALA A 51 4.11 -1.55 23.01
C ALA A 51 3.30 -0.68 22.02
N GLY A 52 3.69 -0.64 20.74
CA GLY A 52 2.91 0.04 19.69
C GLY A 52 1.47 -0.46 19.54
N HIS A 53 1.21 -1.77 19.69
CA HIS A 53 -0.15 -2.30 19.67
C HIS A 53 -0.95 -1.77 20.86
N ALA A 54 -0.37 -1.84 22.07
CA ALA A 54 -1.01 -1.35 23.28
C ALA A 54 -1.33 0.15 23.16
N PHE A 55 -0.38 0.96 22.68
CA PHE A 55 -0.57 2.40 22.50
C PHE A 55 -1.73 2.70 21.52
N ALA A 56 -1.70 2.13 20.31
CA ALA A 56 -2.69 2.44 19.27
C ALA A 56 -4.09 1.89 19.62
N SER A 57 -4.18 0.65 20.10
CA SER A 57 -5.45 0.02 20.46
C SER A 57 -6.13 0.69 21.66
N THR A 58 -5.35 1.15 22.66
CA THR A 58 -5.90 1.85 23.83
C THR A 58 -6.60 3.15 23.44
N GLY A 59 -6.05 3.91 22.48
CA GLY A 59 -6.70 5.13 21.98
C GLY A 59 -8.07 4.84 21.37
N SER A 60 -8.17 3.78 20.56
CA SER A 60 -9.44 3.32 20.01
C SER A 60 -10.42 2.88 21.10
N ASP A 61 -9.94 2.12 22.09
CA ASP A 61 -10.78 1.60 23.18
C ASP A 61 -11.36 2.70 24.06
N ILE A 62 -10.56 3.72 24.40
CA ILE A 62 -11.01 4.90 25.14
C ILE A 62 -12.18 5.57 24.40
N TYR A 63 -12.06 5.75 23.08
CA TYR A 63 -13.11 6.38 22.29
C TYR A 63 -14.36 5.51 22.19
N GLY A 64 -14.23 4.19 22.01
CA GLY A 64 -15.35 3.27 22.02
C GLY A 64 -16.12 3.30 23.33
N ARG A 65 -15.43 3.29 24.47
CA ARG A 65 -16.02 3.43 25.80
C ARG A 65 -16.74 4.76 25.97
N PHE A 66 -16.11 5.85 25.54
CA PHE A 66 -16.73 7.18 25.57
C PHE A 66 -18.04 7.21 24.78
N MET A 67 -18.07 6.63 23.57
CA MET A 67 -19.27 6.58 22.75
C MET A 67 -20.37 5.69 23.35
N ARG A 68 -20.00 4.59 24.02
CA ARG A 68 -20.95 3.77 24.78
C ARG A 68 -21.56 4.55 25.95
N MET A 69 -20.74 5.30 26.69
CA MET A 69 -21.21 6.19 27.78
C MET A 69 -22.10 7.34 27.28
N ARG A 70 -21.97 7.72 26.00
CA ARG A 70 -22.85 8.67 25.31
C ARG A 70 -24.17 8.05 24.85
N GLY A 71 -24.41 6.76 25.15
CA GLY A 71 -25.65 6.06 24.84
C GLY A 71 -25.67 5.37 23.47
N LYS A 72 -24.55 5.29 22.76
CA LYS A 72 -24.47 4.59 21.47
C LYS A 72 -24.32 3.08 21.67
N GLU A 73 -24.89 2.30 20.73
CA GLU A 73 -24.64 0.87 20.64
C GLU A 73 -23.32 0.64 19.90
N VAL A 74 -22.26 0.41 20.68
CA VAL A 74 -20.90 0.34 20.13
C VAL A 74 -20.58 -1.09 19.70
N PHE A 75 -20.34 -1.27 18.41
CA PHE A 75 -19.70 -2.45 17.85
C PHE A 75 -18.20 -2.22 17.72
N GLN A 76 -17.40 -2.90 18.55
CA GLN A 76 -15.94 -2.82 18.53
C GLN A 76 -15.35 -4.23 18.30
N PRO A 77 -15.22 -4.68 17.05
CA PRO A 77 -14.65 -5.98 16.74
C PRO A 77 -13.13 -5.98 16.83
N ILE A 78 -12.58 -7.18 16.78
CA ILE A 78 -11.15 -7.45 16.63
C ILE A 78 -10.97 -8.64 15.69
N GLY A 79 -9.74 -8.85 15.23
CA GLY A 79 -9.40 -10.01 14.42
C GLY A 79 -7.89 -10.13 14.29
N TYR A 80 -7.46 -10.93 13.32
CA TYR A 80 -6.05 -11.18 13.05
C TYR A 80 -5.80 -11.21 11.55
N ASP A 81 -4.88 -10.35 11.08
CA ASP A 81 -4.40 -10.42 9.71
C ASP A 81 -3.26 -11.45 9.62
N SER A 82 -3.67 -12.71 9.49
CA SER A 82 -2.81 -13.87 9.73
C SER A 82 -2.20 -14.49 8.47
N PHE A 83 -2.59 -14.04 7.29
CA PHE A 83 -1.92 -14.39 6.03
C PHE A 83 -0.70 -13.52 5.75
N GLY A 84 0.06 -13.93 4.74
CA GLY A 84 1.11 -13.13 4.16
C GLY A 84 2.47 -13.37 4.79
N ILE A 85 3.44 -12.66 4.24
CA ILE A 85 4.83 -13.05 4.41
C ILE A 85 5.36 -12.82 5.83
N HIS A 86 4.73 -11.94 6.61
CA HIS A 86 5.23 -11.60 7.95
C HIS A 86 5.15 -12.82 8.87
N SER A 87 4.00 -13.51 8.87
CA SER A 87 3.80 -14.76 9.60
C SER A 87 4.64 -15.91 9.00
N GLU A 88 4.76 -15.98 7.67
CA GLU A 88 5.59 -17.00 7.01
C GLU A 88 7.09 -16.85 7.31
N ASN A 89 7.65 -15.64 7.18
CA ASN A 89 9.06 -15.37 7.46
C ASN A 89 9.40 -15.66 8.92
N TYR A 90 8.50 -15.31 9.83
CA TYR A 90 8.69 -15.61 11.25
C TYR A 90 8.71 -17.12 11.49
N ALA A 91 7.77 -17.86 10.89
CA ALA A 91 7.75 -19.33 10.96
C ALA A 91 9.02 -19.97 10.36
N ILE A 92 9.51 -19.47 9.23
CA ILE A 92 10.78 -19.88 8.61
C ILE A 92 11.95 -19.63 9.56
N LYS A 93 12.01 -18.45 10.20
CA LYS A 93 13.09 -18.07 11.11
C LYS A 93 13.20 -19.01 12.31
N ILE A 94 12.07 -19.50 12.82
CA ILE A 94 12.04 -20.44 13.95
C ILE A 94 11.97 -21.92 13.51
N ASN A 95 12.02 -22.18 12.20
CA ASN A 95 11.95 -23.51 11.60
C ASN A 95 10.68 -24.30 11.99
N GLU A 96 9.52 -23.63 11.99
CA GLU A 96 8.21 -24.21 12.27
C GLU A 96 7.24 -24.03 11.10
N LYS A 97 6.15 -24.80 11.09
CA LYS A 97 5.10 -24.67 10.07
C LYS A 97 4.28 -23.40 10.31
N PRO A 98 4.05 -22.54 9.29
CA PRO A 98 3.31 -21.29 9.46
C PRO A 98 1.93 -21.46 10.11
N GLN A 99 1.22 -22.54 9.80
CA GLN A 99 -0.10 -22.84 10.39
C GLN A 99 -0.03 -23.05 11.91
N GLU A 100 0.98 -23.77 12.39
CA GLU A 100 1.14 -24.03 13.83
C GLU A 100 1.57 -22.75 14.57
N VAL A 101 2.45 -21.97 13.95
CA VAL A 101 2.91 -20.69 14.48
C VAL A 101 1.75 -19.72 14.59
N VAL A 102 1.00 -19.50 13.50
CA VAL A 102 -0.16 -18.59 13.48
C VAL A 102 -1.21 -19.03 14.50
N LYS A 103 -1.49 -20.33 14.62
CA LYS A 103 -2.44 -20.84 15.61
C LYS A 103 -1.98 -20.53 17.04
N ARG A 104 -0.69 -20.72 17.33
CA ARG A 104 -0.10 -20.44 18.66
C ARG A 104 -0.05 -18.93 18.95
N THR A 105 0.44 -18.12 18.01
CA THR A 105 0.60 -16.67 18.21
C THR A 105 -0.74 -15.97 18.27
N THR A 106 -1.74 -16.38 17.49
CA THR A 106 -3.10 -15.82 17.55
C THR A 106 -3.71 -15.98 18.95
N GLY A 107 -3.61 -17.18 19.54
CA GLY A 107 -4.08 -17.42 20.91
C GLY A 107 -3.36 -16.55 21.94
N HIS A 108 -2.04 -16.40 21.81
CA HIS A 108 -1.28 -15.55 22.72
C HIS A 108 -1.61 -14.05 22.56
N TYR A 109 -1.82 -13.58 21.33
CA TYR A 109 -2.28 -12.22 21.06
C TYR A 109 -3.66 -11.96 21.67
N GLU A 110 -4.57 -12.93 21.59
CA GLU A 110 -5.87 -12.86 22.25
C GLU A 110 -5.70 -12.69 23.77
N GLU A 111 -4.90 -13.53 24.42
CA GLU A 111 -4.65 -13.47 25.86
C GLU A 111 -4.09 -12.10 26.28
N GLN A 112 -3.12 -11.58 25.52
CA GLN A 112 -2.52 -10.27 25.79
C GLN A 112 -3.49 -9.12 25.54
N MET A 113 -4.27 -9.16 24.46
CA MET A 113 -5.28 -8.13 24.19
C MET A 113 -6.40 -8.15 25.25
N ARG A 114 -6.80 -9.32 25.71
CA ARG A 114 -7.76 -9.48 26.82
C ARG A 114 -7.20 -8.92 28.13
N SER A 115 -5.90 -9.10 28.39
CA SER A 115 -5.28 -8.58 29.61
C SER A 115 -5.19 -7.06 29.65
N LEU A 116 -5.14 -6.39 28.49
CA LEU A 116 -5.28 -4.93 28.39
C LEU A 116 -6.68 -4.43 28.80
N GLY A 117 -7.68 -5.31 28.86
CA GLY A 117 -9.04 -4.97 29.29
C GLY A 117 -9.84 -4.21 28.25
N HIS A 118 -9.44 -4.25 26.97
CA HIS A 118 -10.17 -3.59 25.88
C HIS A 118 -11.56 -4.19 25.69
N GLY A 119 -12.53 -3.33 25.40
CA GLY A 119 -13.94 -3.64 25.24
C GLY A 119 -14.30 -4.21 23.87
N TYR A 120 -13.54 -5.20 23.40
CA TYR A 120 -13.82 -5.86 22.12
C TYR A 120 -15.00 -6.82 22.22
N ASP A 121 -15.77 -6.91 21.13
CA ASP A 121 -16.73 -7.99 20.89
C ASP A 121 -16.00 -9.22 20.35
N TRP A 122 -15.55 -10.06 21.28
CA TRP A 122 -14.83 -11.30 20.96
C TRP A 122 -15.69 -12.35 20.24
N THR A 123 -17.02 -12.22 20.25
CA THR A 123 -17.91 -13.16 19.56
C THR A 123 -17.89 -12.97 18.05
N ARG A 124 -17.35 -11.84 17.57
CA ARG A 124 -17.26 -11.45 16.16
C ARG A 124 -15.81 -11.40 15.67
N THR A 125 -14.93 -12.19 16.28
CA THR A 125 -13.51 -12.27 15.90
C THR A 125 -13.35 -12.89 14.51
N ALA A 126 -12.48 -12.32 13.69
CA ALA A 126 -12.16 -12.84 12.35
C ALA A 126 -10.66 -13.05 12.16
N THR A 127 -10.27 -14.21 11.62
CA THR A 127 -8.87 -14.56 11.31
C THR A 127 -8.75 -14.75 9.80
N THR A 128 -7.89 -13.98 9.12
CA THR A 128 -7.88 -13.96 7.65
C THR A 128 -7.43 -15.28 7.02
N SER A 129 -6.65 -16.08 7.75
CA SER A 129 -6.20 -17.41 7.32
C SER A 129 -7.24 -18.52 7.45
N ASP A 130 -8.39 -18.26 8.08
CA ASP A 130 -9.39 -19.30 8.30
C ASP A 130 -10.21 -19.54 7.02
N PRO A 131 -10.51 -20.81 6.67
CA PRO A 131 -11.29 -21.13 5.47
C PRO A 131 -12.66 -20.46 5.42
N ASP A 132 -13.31 -20.28 6.58
CA ASP A 132 -14.60 -19.60 6.66
C ASP A 132 -14.52 -18.10 6.37
N TYR A 133 -13.32 -17.51 6.45
CA TYR A 133 -13.05 -16.14 6.04
C TYR A 133 -12.66 -16.08 4.55
N TYR A 134 -11.54 -16.72 4.16
CA TYR A 134 -10.97 -16.50 2.83
C TYR A 134 -11.80 -17.12 1.69
N ARG A 135 -12.73 -18.05 1.97
CA ARG A 135 -13.68 -18.51 0.94
C ARG A 135 -14.45 -17.35 0.31
N TRP A 136 -14.74 -16.30 1.10
CA TRP A 136 -15.43 -15.12 0.62
C TRP A 136 -14.53 -14.20 -0.21
N THR A 137 -13.22 -14.14 0.11
CA THR A 137 -12.26 -13.39 -0.71
C THR A 137 -12.01 -14.08 -2.05
N GLN A 138 -11.94 -15.42 -2.06
CA GLN A 138 -11.90 -16.22 -3.29
C GLN A 138 -13.17 -16.00 -4.14
N TRP A 139 -14.34 -16.06 -3.51
CA TRP A 139 -15.61 -15.78 -4.20
C TRP A 139 -15.65 -14.36 -4.77
N LEU A 140 -15.23 -13.35 -4.00
CA LEU A 140 -15.19 -11.95 -4.46
C LEU A 140 -14.23 -11.78 -5.63
N PHE A 141 -13.05 -12.42 -5.59
CA PHE A 141 -12.10 -12.43 -6.69
C PHE A 141 -12.73 -12.99 -7.96
N LEU A 142 -13.45 -14.12 -7.87
CA LEU A 142 -14.16 -14.71 -9.02
C LEU A 142 -15.21 -13.73 -9.57
N LYS A 143 -15.96 -13.03 -8.72
CA LYS A 143 -16.92 -12.01 -9.16
C LYS A 143 -16.26 -10.81 -9.82
N MET A 144 -15.13 -10.35 -9.32
CA MET A 144 -14.34 -9.31 -9.97
C MET A 144 -13.75 -9.79 -11.30
N PHE A 145 -13.33 -11.05 -11.40
CA PHE A 145 -12.83 -11.64 -12.63
C PHE A 145 -13.92 -11.76 -13.70
N GLU A 146 -15.09 -12.30 -13.34
CA GLU A 146 -16.28 -12.38 -14.20
C GLU A 146 -16.70 -10.98 -14.71
N ALA A 147 -16.58 -9.94 -13.87
CA ALA A 147 -16.87 -8.55 -14.24
C ALA A 147 -15.74 -7.86 -15.02
N GLY A 148 -14.64 -8.55 -15.31
CA GLY A 148 -13.46 -8.01 -16.00
C GLY A 148 -12.69 -6.95 -15.19
N LEU A 149 -12.88 -6.90 -13.87
CA LEU A 149 -12.20 -6.04 -12.92
C LEU A 149 -10.91 -6.67 -12.37
N ALA A 150 -10.81 -8.00 -12.33
CA ALA A 150 -9.56 -8.72 -12.15
C ALA A 150 -9.12 -9.30 -13.50
N TYR A 151 -7.82 -9.26 -13.80
CA TYR A 151 -7.28 -9.77 -15.06
C TYR A 151 -5.83 -10.23 -14.91
N LYS A 152 -5.38 -11.11 -15.80
CA LYS A 152 -4.00 -11.59 -15.86
C LYS A 152 -3.27 -10.95 -17.03
N LYS A 153 -2.06 -10.45 -16.80
CA LYS A 153 -1.19 -9.88 -17.85
C LYS A 153 0.27 -10.21 -17.54
N LYS A 154 1.08 -10.40 -18.59
CA LYS A 154 2.53 -10.40 -18.46
C LYS A 154 2.99 -8.97 -18.14
N ALA A 155 3.65 -8.80 -17.01
CA ALA A 155 4.16 -7.52 -16.57
C ALA A 155 5.56 -7.70 -15.99
N THR A 156 6.39 -6.69 -16.21
CA THR A 156 7.60 -6.51 -15.46
C THR A 156 7.20 -6.09 -14.05
N VAL A 157 7.46 -6.95 -13.07
CA VAL A 157 7.06 -6.73 -11.68
C VAL A 157 8.25 -6.62 -10.77
N ASN A 158 8.05 -5.90 -9.67
CA ASN A 158 8.99 -5.82 -8.56
C ASN A 158 9.07 -7.20 -7.89
N PHE A 159 10.25 -7.78 -7.79
CA PHE A 159 10.50 -9.09 -7.21
C PHE A 159 11.55 -9.00 -6.11
N CYS A 160 11.23 -9.54 -4.94
CA CYS A 160 12.21 -9.65 -3.87
C CYS A 160 12.91 -11.01 -3.95
N PRO A 161 14.22 -11.08 -4.23
CA PRO A 161 14.92 -12.35 -4.41
C PRO A 161 15.11 -13.13 -3.09
N SER A 162 15.20 -12.42 -1.96
CA SER A 162 15.26 -13.04 -0.63
C SER A 162 13.91 -13.64 -0.23
N CYS A 163 12.83 -12.87 -0.38
CA CYS A 163 11.46 -13.31 -0.07
C CYS A 163 10.86 -14.25 -1.13
N LYS A 164 11.49 -14.35 -2.31
CA LYS A 164 11.03 -15.13 -3.47
C LYS A 164 9.58 -14.84 -3.88
N THR A 165 9.20 -13.56 -3.85
CA THR A 165 7.83 -13.14 -4.14
C THR A 165 7.77 -11.82 -4.88
N VAL A 166 6.66 -11.57 -5.54
CA VAL A 166 6.32 -10.31 -6.19
C VAL A 166 5.90 -9.28 -5.13
N LEU A 167 6.27 -8.02 -5.36
CA LEU A 167 5.92 -6.87 -4.55
C LEU A 167 4.99 -5.95 -5.35
N ALA A 168 3.97 -5.40 -4.70
CA ALA A 168 3.26 -4.24 -5.24
C ALA A 168 4.16 -2.99 -5.18
N ASP A 169 3.85 -1.95 -5.96
CA ASP A 169 4.64 -0.71 -5.96
C ASP A 169 4.68 -0.05 -4.57
N GLU A 170 3.59 -0.18 -3.81
CA GLU A 170 3.48 0.29 -2.42
C GLU A 170 4.47 -0.40 -1.46
N GLN A 171 4.96 -1.59 -1.81
CA GLN A 171 5.86 -2.39 -0.97
C GLN A 171 7.34 -2.20 -1.33
N VAL A 172 7.61 -1.32 -2.30
CA VAL A 172 8.94 -0.95 -2.77
C VAL A 172 9.28 0.44 -2.24
N MET A 173 10.28 0.51 -1.38
CA MET A 173 10.63 1.73 -0.64
C MET A 173 12.13 2.01 -0.71
N THR A 174 12.56 3.20 -0.31
CA THR A 174 14.00 3.45 -0.06
C THR A 174 14.45 2.78 1.24
N PRO A 175 15.74 2.47 1.42
CA PRO A 175 16.28 1.91 2.67
C PRO A 175 15.90 2.73 3.91
N LYS A 176 15.91 4.06 3.76
CA LYS A 176 15.52 5.00 4.82
C LYS A 176 14.05 4.89 5.17
N GLN A 177 13.17 4.79 4.17
CA GLN A 177 11.72 4.60 4.39
C GLN A 177 11.42 3.24 5.05
N ALA A 178 12.10 2.18 4.61
CA ALA A 178 11.96 0.85 5.20
C ALA A 178 12.59 0.73 6.60
N GLY A 179 13.49 1.67 6.97
CA GLY A 179 14.26 1.61 8.22
C GLY A 179 15.21 0.41 8.28
N LYS A 180 15.75 -0.02 7.13
CA LYS A 180 16.58 -1.23 7.01
C LYS A 180 17.85 -0.96 6.22
N GLU A 181 18.94 -1.62 6.60
CA GLU A 181 20.15 -1.66 5.78
C GLU A 181 19.87 -2.43 4.48
N PRO A 182 20.22 -1.86 3.31
CA PRO A 182 20.01 -2.50 2.04
C PRO A 182 20.89 -3.74 1.93
N ARG A 183 20.30 -4.84 1.44
CA ARG A 183 20.98 -6.12 1.28
C ARG A 183 20.82 -6.68 -0.12
N ASN A 184 21.82 -7.40 -0.62
CA ASN A 184 21.68 -8.19 -1.84
C ASN A 184 20.86 -9.48 -1.59
N ALA A 185 20.61 -10.26 -2.64
CA ALA A 185 19.88 -11.52 -2.56
C ALA A 185 20.52 -12.56 -1.61
N LEU A 186 21.82 -12.45 -1.34
CA LEU A 186 22.58 -13.31 -0.44
C LEU A 186 22.59 -12.81 1.01
N GLY A 187 22.02 -11.63 1.28
CA GLY A 187 21.90 -11.04 2.61
C GLY A 187 23.07 -10.14 3.03
N GLU A 188 24.01 -9.87 2.12
CA GLU A 188 25.18 -9.01 2.34
C GLU A 188 24.78 -7.53 2.24
N VAL A 189 25.33 -6.69 3.12
CA VAL A 189 25.02 -5.25 3.18
C VAL A 189 25.63 -4.53 1.99
N VAL A 190 24.85 -3.64 1.37
CA VAL A 190 25.27 -2.81 0.24
C VAL A 190 25.44 -1.37 0.73
N THR A 191 26.63 -0.79 0.57
CA THR A 191 27.00 0.50 1.17
C THR A 191 26.65 1.72 0.29
N ASP A 192 26.65 1.59 -1.04
CA ASP A 192 26.23 2.65 -1.97
C ASP A 192 24.71 2.62 -2.16
N SER A 193 23.97 3.39 -1.36
CA SER A 193 22.56 3.04 -1.11
C SER A 193 21.52 4.15 -1.01
N GLU A 194 21.84 5.41 -1.36
CA GLU A 194 20.83 6.47 -1.28
C GLU A 194 19.66 6.27 -2.26
N ASP A 195 19.91 5.65 -3.42
CA ASP A 195 18.93 5.49 -4.50
C ASP A 195 18.42 4.04 -4.69
N LEU A 196 18.72 3.13 -3.76
CA LEU A 196 18.27 1.74 -3.88
C LEU A 196 16.76 1.62 -3.61
N LYS A 197 16.10 0.75 -4.37
CA LYS A 197 14.75 0.27 -4.06
C LYS A 197 14.84 -1.06 -3.33
N VAL A 198 14.26 -1.11 -2.14
CA VAL A 198 14.29 -2.29 -1.28
C VAL A 198 12.88 -2.73 -0.93
N CYS A 199 12.76 -4.02 -0.65
CA CYS A 199 11.57 -4.60 -0.07
C CYS A 199 11.31 -3.96 1.30
N GLU A 200 10.11 -3.39 1.52
CA GLU A 200 9.69 -2.78 2.80
C GLU A 200 9.90 -3.74 4.00
N ARG A 201 9.92 -5.06 3.73
CA ARG A 201 9.85 -6.12 4.75
C ARG A 201 11.22 -6.65 5.15
N CYS A 202 12.16 -6.82 4.22
CA CYS A 202 13.47 -7.40 4.50
C CYS A 202 14.66 -6.50 4.16
N GLY A 203 14.44 -5.38 3.47
CA GLY A 203 15.54 -4.48 3.04
C GLY A 203 16.36 -5.04 1.87
N THR A 204 15.99 -6.20 1.31
CA THR A 204 16.66 -6.73 0.12
C THR A 204 16.34 -5.88 -1.09
N ILE A 205 17.35 -5.61 -1.92
CA ILE A 205 17.23 -4.90 -3.20
C ILE A 205 16.21 -5.62 -4.08
N VAL A 206 15.29 -4.85 -4.63
CA VAL A 206 14.23 -5.33 -5.51
C VAL A 206 14.78 -5.49 -6.92
N GLU A 207 14.47 -6.61 -7.55
CA GLU A 207 14.78 -6.88 -8.95
C GLU A 207 13.51 -6.78 -9.80
N LYS A 208 13.63 -6.46 -11.09
CA LYS A 208 12.51 -6.54 -12.02
C LYS A 208 12.47 -7.93 -12.66
N LYS A 209 11.31 -8.57 -12.68
CA LYS A 209 11.09 -9.85 -13.39
C LYS A 209 9.82 -9.82 -14.22
N ASP A 210 9.89 -10.38 -15.41
CA ASP A 210 8.72 -10.58 -16.25
C ASP A 210 7.94 -11.83 -15.82
N LEU A 211 6.74 -11.62 -15.27
CA LEU A 211 5.88 -12.71 -14.80
C LEU A 211 4.42 -12.45 -15.21
N ASP A 212 3.65 -13.52 -15.39
CA ASP A 212 2.20 -13.40 -15.52
C ASP A 212 1.59 -13.21 -14.14
N GLN A 213 1.02 -12.02 -13.90
CA GLN A 213 0.47 -11.63 -12.61
C GLN A 213 -1.01 -11.25 -12.72
N TRP A 214 -1.71 -11.32 -11.59
CA TRP A 214 -3.08 -10.87 -11.44
C TRP A 214 -3.11 -9.40 -11.03
N PHE A 215 -3.98 -8.62 -11.67
CA PHE A 215 -4.16 -7.20 -11.42
C PHE A 215 -5.63 -6.88 -11.21
N PHE A 216 -5.90 -5.90 -10.35
CA PHE A 216 -7.21 -5.26 -10.24
C PHE A 216 -7.22 -3.96 -11.05
N LYS A 217 -8.32 -3.70 -11.78
CA LYS A 217 -8.55 -2.43 -12.50
C LYS A 217 -8.95 -1.30 -11.54
N ILE A 218 -8.14 -1.05 -10.53
CA ILE A 218 -8.36 0.04 -9.57
C ILE A 218 -8.37 1.41 -10.27
N THR A 219 -7.62 1.54 -11.38
CA THR A 219 -7.59 2.75 -12.22
C THR A 219 -8.96 3.12 -12.80
N LYS A 220 -9.87 2.15 -13.01
CA LYS A 220 -11.27 2.42 -13.39
C LYS A 220 -12.04 3.20 -12.32
N TYR A 221 -11.55 3.19 -11.08
CA TYR A 221 -12.14 3.85 -9.93
C TYR A 221 -11.30 5.04 -9.43
N ALA A 222 -10.23 5.43 -10.13
CA ALA A 222 -9.33 6.50 -9.68
C ALA A 222 -10.07 7.83 -9.43
N ASP A 223 -10.96 8.23 -10.33
CA ASP A 223 -11.76 9.45 -10.17
C ASP A 223 -12.67 9.36 -8.93
N ARG A 224 -13.41 8.25 -8.80
CA ARG A 224 -14.28 8.02 -7.64
C ARG A 224 -13.49 7.99 -6.32
N LEU A 225 -12.28 7.45 -6.31
CA LEU A 225 -11.41 7.42 -5.14
C LEU A 225 -10.97 8.83 -4.75
N LEU A 226 -10.66 9.69 -5.73
CA LEU A 226 -10.32 11.10 -5.51
C LEU A 226 -11.51 11.91 -5.01
N ASP A 227 -12.66 11.81 -5.69
CA ASP A 227 -13.89 12.51 -5.32
C ASP A 227 -14.38 12.08 -3.92
N GLY A 228 -14.13 10.81 -3.57
CA GLY A 228 -14.43 10.28 -2.25
C GLY A 228 -13.66 10.97 -1.11
N LEU A 229 -12.46 11.50 -1.38
CA LEU A 229 -11.64 12.19 -0.36
C LEU A 229 -12.28 13.50 0.12
N GLU A 230 -13.20 14.10 -0.63
CA GLU A 230 -13.92 15.32 -0.23
C GLU A 230 -15.03 15.04 0.79
N ASN A 231 -15.48 13.79 0.86
CA ASN A 231 -16.65 13.37 1.64
C ASN A 231 -16.27 12.58 2.91
N ILE A 232 -14.99 12.53 3.27
CA ILE A 232 -14.48 11.80 4.44
C ILE A 232 -13.78 12.74 5.41
N GLU A 233 -14.01 12.54 6.71
CA GLU A 233 -13.36 13.29 7.78
C GLU A 233 -11.98 12.72 8.10
N TRP A 234 -11.04 12.84 7.16
CA TRP A 234 -9.65 12.43 7.33
C TRP A 234 -8.74 13.64 7.53
N SER A 235 -7.59 13.44 8.18
CA SER A 235 -6.59 14.50 8.26
C SER A 235 -6.09 14.90 6.87
N GLU A 236 -5.85 16.19 6.64
CA GLU A 236 -5.33 16.69 5.36
C GLU A 236 -4.03 16.02 4.94
N ARG A 237 -3.18 15.62 5.89
CA ARG A 237 -1.95 14.87 5.61
C ARG A 237 -2.23 13.55 4.89
N VAL A 238 -3.22 12.78 5.35
CA VAL A 238 -3.58 11.48 4.77
C VAL A 238 -4.30 11.69 3.43
N ALA A 239 -5.23 12.63 3.36
CA ALA A 239 -5.93 12.96 2.12
C ALA A 239 -4.96 13.44 1.03
N ALA A 240 -4.03 14.34 1.35
CA ALA A 240 -3.00 14.82 0.42
C ALA A 240 -2.07 13.69 -0.04
N ALA A 241 -1.66 12.78 0.85
CA ALA A 241 -0.86 11.63 0.48
C ALA A 241 -1.58 10.72 -0.54
N GLN A 242 -2.88 10.48 -0.34
CA GLN A 242 -3.72 9.72 -1.28
C GLN A 242 -3.88 10.44 -2.63
N ARG A 243 -4.14 11.75 -2.63
CA ARG A 243 -4.24 12.56 -3.88
C ARG A 243 -2.95 12.48 -4.70
N ASN A 244 -1.81 12.65 -4.03
CA ASN A 244 -0.49 12.58 -4.67
C ASN A 244 -0.19 11.16 -5.18
N TRP A 245 -0.59 10.12 -4.45
CA TRP A 245 -0.42 8.73 -4.87
C TRP A 245 -1.23 8.40 -6.14
N ILE A 246 -2.51 8.82 -6.18
CA ILE A 246 -3.36 8.59 -7.35
C ILE A 246 -2.86 9.43 -8.54
N GLY A 247 -2.34 10.63 -8.30
CA GLY A 247 -1.58 11.38 -9.30
C GLY A 247 -2.37 11.78 -10.55
N LYS A 248 -3.69 12.01 -10.42
CA LYS A 248 -4.53 12.44 -11.54
C LYS A 248 -4.00 13.75 -12.12
N SER A 249 -3.88 13.76 -13.43
CA SER A 249 -3.40 14.90 -14.20
C SER A 249 -4.23 15.04 -15.46
N GLU A 250 -4.61 16.27 -15.76
CA GLU A 250 -5.29 16.64 -17.00
C GLU A 250 -4.31 17.30 -17.94
N GLY A 251 -4.48 17.06 -19.23
CA GLY A 251 -3.49 17.43 -20.24
C GLY A 251 -3.96 17.13 -21.64
N MET A 252 -3.06 17.26 -22.59
CA MET A 252 -3.32 17.07 -24.01
C MET A 252 -2.35 16.07 -24.60
N THR A 253 -2.87 15.17 -25.43
CA THR A 253 -2.03 14.36 -26.32
C THR A 253 -1.83 15.11 -27.63
N ILE A 254 -0.58 15.39 -27.96
CA ILE A 254 -0.16 16.08 -29.17
C ILE A 254 0.47 15.03 -30.10
N ASN A 255 -0.02 14.93 -31.33
CA ASN A 255 0.51 13.99 -32.32
C ASN A 255 1.58 14.67 -33.17
N PHE A 256 2.85 14.40 -32.87
CA PHE A 256 3.97 14.82 -33.71
C PHE A 256 4.13 13.83 -34.86
N LYS A 257 4.69 14.29 -35.99
CA LYS A 257 5.09 13.41 -37.09
C LYS A 257 6.60 13.39 -37.18
N LYS A 258 7.18 12.20 -37.16
CA LYS A 258 8.59 12.02 -37.50
C LYS A 258 8.83 12.30 -38.97
N GLU A 259 10.07 12.62 -39.34
CA GLU A 259 10.45 12.86 -40.75
C GLU A 259 10.17 11.65 -41.66
N ASN A 260 10.19 10.44 -41.12
CA ASN A 260 9.84 9.21 -41.85
C ASN A 260 8.31 9.00 -42.01
N GLY A 261 7.49 9.92 -41.50
CA GLY A 261 6.01 9.87 -41.57
C GLY A 261 5.34 9.13 -40.41
N GLU A 262 6.09 8.52 -39.50
CA GLU A 262 5.57 7.83 -38.32
C GLU A 262 4.95 8.84 -37.33
N SER A 263 3.81 8.47 -36.73
CA SER A 263 3.15 9.28 -35.70
C SER A 263 3.81 9.05 -34.34
N LEU A 264 4.11 10.14 -33.63
CA LEU A 264 4.68 10.14 -32.29
C LEU A 264 3.73 10.91 -31.35
N PRO A 265 2.76 10.22 -30.72
CA PRO A 265 1.87 10.84 -29.74
C PRO A 265 2.65 11.18 -28.47
N VAL A 266 2.46 12.38 -27.93
CA VAL A 266 3.13 12.86 -26.72
C VAL A 266 2.09 13.46 -25.79
N TYR A 267 2.07 13.05 -24.51
CA TYR A 267 1.16 13.63 -23.53
C TYR A 267 1.86 14.73 -22.72
N THR A 268 1.18 15.87 -22.52
CA THR A 268 1.65 16.94 -21.64
C THR A 268 0.52 17.52 -20.80
N THR A 269 0.79 17.85 -19.54
CA THR A 269 -0.12 18.65 -18.68
C THR A 269 0.03 20.15 -18.91
N ARG A 270 1.04 20.56 -19.71
CA ARG A 270 1.36 21.96 -20.04
C ARG A 270 1.34 22.15 -21.56
N PRO A 271 0.16 22.07 -22.22
CA PRO A 271 0.06 22.33 -23.66
C PRO A 271 0.34 23.79 -24.02
N ASP A 272 0.21 24.71 -23.05
CA ASP A 272 0.52 26.13 -23.17
C ASP A 272 2.00 26.40 -23.53
N THR A 273 2.90 25.50 -23.14
CA THR A 273 4.35 25.67 -23.38
C THR A 273 4.83 25.06 -24.69
N LEU A 274 3.94 24.59 -25.57
CA LEU A 274 4.31 23.89 -26.82
C LEU A 274 5.30 24.69 -27.69
N ASN A 275 5.13 26.01 -27.79
CA ASN A 275 6.01 26.87 -28.59
C ASN A 275 7.46 26.94 -28.06
N ALA A 276 7.67 26.66 -26.78
CA ALA A 276 8.99 26.68 -26.14
C ALA A 276 9.73 25.34 -26.26
N VAL A 277 9.09 24.30 -26.79
CA VAL A 277 9.68 22.97 -26.89
C VAL A 277 10.92 23.00 -27.79
N THR A 278 12.00 22.40 -27.29
CA THR A 278 13.29 22.31 -27.99
C THR A 278 13.65 20.89 -28.39
N PHE A 279 13.07 19.86 -27.76
CA PHE A 279 13.26 18.46 -28.12
C PHE A 279 12.09 17.59 -27.64
N ILE A 280 12.00 16.37 -28.19
CA ILE A 280 11.08 15.33 -27.70
C ILE A 280 11.91 14.21 -27.09
N ALA A 281 11.54 13.77 -25.89
CA ALA A 281 12.17 12.68 -25.20
C ALA A 281 11.28 11.44 -25.22
N ILE A 282 11.85 10.29 -25.55
CA ILE A 282 11.20 8.98 -25.50
C ILE A 282 11.89 8.10 -24.45
N SER A 283 11.13 7.31 -23.72
CA SER A 283 11.70 6.36 -22.76
C SER A 283 12.47 5.24 -23.49
N ASP A 284 13.68 4.91 -23.04
CA ASP A 284 14.36 3.67 -23.44
C ASP A 284 14.68 2.84 -22.18
N GLU A 285 14.00 1.72 -22.02
CA GLU A 285 14.19 0.81 -20.88
C GLU A 285 15.63 0.31 -20.74
N LYS A 286 16.41 0.30 -21.83
CA LYS A 286 17.84 -0.08 -21.77
C LYS A 286 18.70 1.01 -21.14
N LEU A 287 18.28 2.26 -21.23
CA LEU A 287 18.94 3.40 -20.59
C LEU A 287 18.41 3.63 -19.19
N TYR A 288 17.18 3.20 -18.90
CA TYR A 288 16.55 3.35 -17.60
C TYR A 288 17.30 2.58 -16.51
N ASN A 289 17.71 3.31 -15.47
CA ASN A 289 18.26 2.75 -14.26
C ASN A 289 17.71 3.56 -13.07
N GLU A 290 16.79 2.98 -12.32
CA GLU A 290 16.20 3.60 -11.11
C GLU A 290 17.24 4.07 -10.09
N ALA A 291 18.43 3.46 -10.08
CA ALA A 291 19.53 3.80 -9.17
C ALA A 291 20.44 4.93 -9.69
N ARG A 292 20.14 5.52 -10.86
CA ARG A 292 20.83 6.71 -11.36
C ARG A 292 19.95 7.94 -11.17
N THR A 293 20.45 8.88 -10.39
CA THR A 293 19.89 10.22 -10.23
C THR A 293 20.12 11.11 -11.45
N GLU A 294 21.21 10.89 -12.19
CA GLU A 294 21.49 11.60 -13.45
C GLU A 294 20.67 11.02 -14.61
N LYS A 295 19.93 11.88 -15.31
CA LYS A 295 19.25 11.54 -16.55
C LYS A 295 20.27 11.39 -17.67
N VAL A 296 20.43 10.17 -18.17
CA VAL A 296 21.29 9.88 -19.33
C VAL A 296 20.43 9.87 -20.58
N GLY A 297 20.97 10.43 -21.66
CA GLY A 297 20.28 10.54 -22.93
C GLY A 297 21.15 10.22 -24.14
N GLU A 298 20.54 9.62 -25.15
CA GLU A 298 21.14 9.39 -26.46
C GLU A 298 20.28 10.03 -27.55
N PHE A 299 20.89 10.85 -28.40
CA PHE A 299 20.18 11.40 -29.55
C PHE A 299 19.92 10.30 -30.58
N THR A 300 18.68 10.16 -31.03
CA THR A 300 18.28 9.07 -31.94
C THR A 300 18.76 9.27 -33.38
N GLY A 301 19.16 10.49 -33.76
CA GLY A 301 19.36 10.86 -35.16
C GLY A 301 18.07 11.28 -35.88
N GLU A 302 16.91 11.12 -35.24
CA GLU A 302 15.60 11.44 -35.83
C GLU A 302 15.08 12.81 -35.35
N TYR A 303 14.23 13.40 -36.19
CA TYR A 303 13.49 14.61 -35.87
C TYR A 303 11.98 14.37 -35.98
N ALA A 304 11.24 15.06 -35.12
CA ALA A 304 9.80 15.17 -35.16
C ALA A 304 9.39 16.61 -35.49
N ILE A 305 8.29 16.76 -36.21
CA ILE A 305 7.79 18.04 -36.69
C ILE A 305 6.70 18.53 -35.73
N ASP A 306 6.91 19.71 -35.16
CA ASP A 306 5.91 20.41 -34.36
C ASP A 306 4.68 20.72 -35.24
N PRO A 307 3.47 20.22 -34.88
CA PRO A 307 2.28 20.41 -35.68
C PRO A 307 1.80 21.88 -35.74
N LEU A 308 2.22 22.73 -34.80
CA LEU A 308 1.82 24.14 -34.74
C LEU A 308 2.81 25.04 -35.49
N SER A 309 4.10 24.92 -35.16
CA SER A 309 5.14 25.82 -35.69
C SER A 309 5.84 25.27 -36.94
N GLY A 310 5.72 23.97 -37.22
CA GLY A 310 6.49 23.29 -38.28
C GLY A 310 7.98 23.10 -37.95
N LYS A 311 8.42 23.49 -36.75
CA LYS A 311 9.80 23.35 -36.28
C LYS A 311 10.20 21.87 -36.20
N LYS A 312 11.44 21.57 -36.63
CA LYS A 312 12.06 20.26 -36.40
C LYS A 312 12.59 20.19 -34.98
N LEU A 313 12.12 19.17 -34.25
CA LEU A 313 12.50 18.89 -32.87
C LEU A 313 13.32 17.59 -32.83
N PRO A 314 14.57 17.62 -32.34
CA PRO A 314 15.35 16.40 -32.19
C PRO A 314 14.69 15.43 -31.22
N VAL A 315 14.71 14.14 -31.54
CA VAL A 315 14.18 13.07 -30.68
C VAL A 315 15.32 12.42 -29.90
N TRP A 316 15.18 12.39 -28.58
CA TRP A 316 16.16 11.83 -27.65
C TRP A 316 15.58 10.62 -26.93
N LYS A 317 16.38 9.57 -26.78
CA LYS A 317 16.10 8.49 -25.84
C LYS A 317 16.65 8.88 -24.49
N LEU A 318 15.83 8.85 -23.45
CA LEU A 318 16.26 9.18 -22.08
C LEU A 318 16.00 8.03 -21.11
N SER A 319 16.77 8.02 -20.03
CA SER A 319 16.71 7.06 -18.93
C SER A 319 15.57 7.34 -17.94
N PHE A 320 14.34 7.58 -18.38
CA PHE A 320 13.18 7.71 -17.48
C PHE A 320 12.16 6.59 -17.70
N GLU A 321 11.37 6.29 -16.65
CA GLU A 321 10.36 5.24 -16.71
C GLU A 321 9.21 5.65 -17.62
N GLY A 322 8.88 4.80 -18.59
CA GLY A 322 7.69 5.00 -19.40
C GLY A 322 6.44 4.94 -18.53
N LEU A 323 5.57 5.94 -18.64
CA LEU A 323 4.31 5.96 -17.90
C LEU A 323 3.40 4.85 -18.44
N ALA A 324 3.08 3.84 -17.62
CA ALA A 324 2.24 2.70 -18.02
C ALA A 324 0.84 3.08 -18.57
N CYS A 325 0.39 4.31 -18.31
CA CYS A 325 -0.95 4.80 -18.65
C CYS A 325 -0.95 5.95 -19.69
N LYS A 326 0.22 6.38 -20.16
CA LYS A 326 0.37 7.52 -21.09
C LYS A 326 1.37 7.15 -22.18
N PRO A 327 1.38 7.85 -23.33
CA PRO A 327 2.53 7.81 -24.21
C PRO A 327 3.79 8.05 -23.35
N SER A 328 4.80 7.19 -23.50
CA SER A 328 6.05 7.26 -22.72
C SER A 328 6.99 8.36 -23.21
N GLU A 329 6.44 9.28 -24.01
CA GLU A 329 7.10 10.42 -24.60
C GLU A 329 6.74 11.71 -23.84
N ILE A 330 7.73 12.57 -23.61
CA ILE A 330 7.60 13.84 -22.87
C ILE A 330 8.25 14.97 -23.67
N LEU A 331 7.67 16.18 -23.59
CA LEU A 331 8.24 17.39 -24.18
C LEU A 331 9.32 17.99 -23.29
N GLY A 332 10.46 18.34 -23.89
CA GLY A 332 11.51 19.11 -23.24
C GLY A 332 11.39 20.60 -23.59
N SER A 333 11.15 21.43 -22.57
CA SER A 333 11.41 22.87 -22.63
C SER A 333 12.51 23.16 -21.62
N PRO A 334 13.62 23.81 -21.99
CA PRO A 334 14.50 24.43 -21.00
C PRO A 334 13.63 25.43 -20.23
N ASP A 335 13.75 25.44 -18.91
CA ASP A 335 13.08 26.45 -18.10
C ASP A 335 13.58 27.84 -18.57
N PRO A 336 12.72 28.84 -18.78
CA PRO A 336 13.21 30.21 -18.95
C PRO A 336 13.94 30.72 -17.69
N ASP A 337 13.80 30.03 -16.54
CA ASP A 337 14.32 30.44 -15.23
C ASP A 337 15.26 29.42 -14.54
N GLY A 338 16.00 28.56 -15.26
CA GLY A 338 17.05 27.73 -14.63
C GLY A 338 17.47 26.47 -15.36
#